data_AF-A0A848GAW7-F1
#
_entry.id   AF-A0A848GAW7-F1
#
_cell.length_a   1.000
_cell.length_b   1.000
_cell.length_c   1.000
_cell.angle_alpha   90.00
_cell.angle_beta   90.00
_cell.angle_gamma   90.00
#
_symmetry.space_group_name_H-M   'P 1'
#
loop_
_entity.id
_entity.type
_entity.pdbx_description
1 polymer ?
#
loop_
_entity_poly.entity_id
_entity_poly.type
_entity_poly.pdbx_seq_one_letter_code
_entity_poly.pdbx_strand_id
1 'polypeptide(L)'
;MLNSWLHDRGDNYLDARRKTGQPLLTIARDLRNRIELIKFESNPEEKIEELLNLGEQALDISLKIKNEISEKSEGSFHIAQMLAHRACILDSFSIQQAQTTEIKTSFETVKGAIIDELSLSFYDLAKLFCTGQRVKKGSRAPYLHVLNWLSQEQDWAINIRDALSRNPNHKQSVGQIIDRGHLRGHLNANPDLEEIVYYDDVSTILSIEDPKFYYYIKNISWSNFARNIGFPSIEFKFKYDFALSFAGTQRELAEELFKQLSANEITVFYDLNEQHRIIAESVESYLSPIYGSESRFVVALLSPDYPQRIWCKFESEQFKGRFGNNSVIPIWYPECFPGFFDTTSGVGGMSVDHSLPIPEQARKISETLASKIAETRFQDELKTPAGSAPS
;
A
#
# COMPACT_ATOMS: atom_id res chain seq x y z
N MET A 1 0.69 36.08 -21.90
CA MET A 1 1.65 35.89 -23.01
C MET A 1 2.48 34.60 -22.93
N LEU A 2 2.28 33.71 -21.94
CA LEU A 2 2.95 32.39 -21.89
C LEU A 2 2.14 31.23 -22.50
N ASN A 3 0.85 31.41 -22.79
CA ASN A 3 0.03 30.37 -23.44
C ASN A 3 0.17 30.30 -24.97
N SER A 4 0.84 31.26 -25.64
CA SER A 4 0.88 31.30 -27.11
C SER A 4 2.14 30.70 -27.73
N TRP A 5 3.09 30.18 -26.94
CA TRP A 5 4.31 29.55 -27.47
C TRP A 5 4.17 28.05 -27.76
N LEU A 6 3.06 27.43 -27.33
CA LEU A 6 2.79 25.99 -27.49
C LEU A 6 1.88 25.66 -28.69
N HIS A 7 1.48 26.64 -29.50
CA HIS A 7 0.45 26.43 -30.53
C HIS A 7 0.88 26.64 -31.99
N ASP A 8 2.15 26.89 -32.28
CA ASP A 8 2.56 27.34 -33.63
C ASP A 8 3.53 26.41 -34.39
N ARG A 9 3.48 25.09 -34.14
CA ARG A 9 4.04 24.09 -35.08
C ARG A 9 3.13 22.88 -35.19
N GLY A 10 2.38 22.83 -36.28
CA GLY A 10 1.58 21.68 -36.70
C GLY A 10 2.43 20.53 -37.21
N ASP A 11 3.24 19.94 -36.35
CA ASP A 11 3.72 18.56 -36.52
C ASP A 11 2.88 17.67 -35.58
N ASN A 12 2.51 16.49 -36.06
CA ASN A 12 1.72 15.52 -35.29
C ASN A 12 2.53 14.99 -34.10
N TYR A 13 2.57 15.74 -33.01
CA TYR A 13 3.17 15.30 -31.74
C TYR A 13 2.16 14.43 -30.99
N LEU A 14 2.47 13.14 -30.89
CA LEU A 14 1.82 12.25 -29.93
C LEU A 14 2.43 12.52 -28.56
N ASP A 15 1.59 12.88 -27.59
CA ASP A 15 2.00 12.99 -26.18
C ASP A 15 2.42 11.61 -25.67
N ALA A 16 3.73 11.40 -25.57
CA ALA A 16 4.35 10.15 -25.13
C ALA A 16 4.17 9.87 -23.63
N ARG A 17 3.52 10.76 -22.86
CA ARG A 17 3.26 10.54 -21.42
C ARG A 17 2.38 9.33 -21.17
N ARG A 18 1.38 9.12 -22.02
CA ARG A 18 0.45 8.00 -21.86
C ARG A 18 1.06 6.70 -22.34
N LYS A 19 1.13 5.69 -21.47
CA LYS A 19 1.39 4.30 -21.90
C LYS A 19 0.32 3.75 -22.86
N THR A 20 -0.73 4.53 -23.20
CA THR A 20 -1.59 4.29 -24.37
C THR A 20 -0.85 4.34 -25.72
N GLY A 21 0.40 4.82 -25.79
CA GLY A 21 1.24 4.71 -26.99
C GLY A 21 1.85 3.32 -27.22
N GLN A 22 1.92 2.46 -26.20
CA GLN A 22 2.48 1.11 -26.34
C GLN A 22 1.60 0.18 -27.20
N PRO A 23 0.26 0.16 -27.07
CA PRO A 23 -0.61 -0.59 -27.99
C PRO A 23 -0.43 -0.21 -29.47
N LEU A 24 -0.14 1.06 -29.78
CA LEU A 24 0.12 1.52 -31.16
C LEU A 24 1.43 0.96 -31.73
N LEU A 25 2.47 0.79 -30.89
CA LEU A 25 3.73 0.15 -31.25
C LEU A 25 3.59 -1.36 -31.51
N THR A 26 2.58 -2.00 -30.91
CA THR A 26 2.23 -3.41 -31.16
C THR A 26 1.42 -3.58 -32.45
N ILE A 27 0.57 -2.59 -32.78
CA ILE A 27 -0.30 -2.61 -33.97
C ILE A 27 0.45 -2.27 -35.26
N ALA A 28 1.54 -1.49 -35.20
CA ALA A 28 2.29 -1.12 -36.40
C ALA A 28 3.82 -1.21 -36.20
N ARG A 29 4.39 -2.39 -36.49
CA ARG A 29 5.85 -2.61 -36.57
C ARG A 29 6.57 -1.58 -37.47
N ASP A 30 5.87 -1.10 -38.50
CA ASP A 30 6.41 -0.16 -39.50
C ASP A 30 6.50 1.30 -38.99
N LEU A 31 5.71 1.66 -37.98
CA LEU A 31 5.77 2.98 -37.34
C LEU A 31 6.92 3.12 -36.35
N ARG A 32 7.52 2.01 -35.91
CA ARG A 32 8.57 1.98 -34.89
C ARG A 32 9.85 2.74 -35.29
N ASN A 33 10.12 2.86 -36.60
CA ASN A 33 11.25 3.62 -37.14
C ASN A 33 10.86 5.05 -37.59
N ARG A 34 9.58 5.42 -37.50
CA ARG A 34 9.03 6.72 -37.95
C ARG A 34 8.49 7.57 -36.81
N ILE A 35 8.44 7.01 -35.60
CA ILE A 35 8.00 7.67 -34.38
C ILE A 35 9.23 7.77 -33.48
N GLU A 36 9.74 8.99 -33.30
CA GLU A 36 10.77 9.28 -32.32
C GLU A 36 10.12 9.29 -30.92
N LEU A 37 10.54 8.37 -30.07
CA LEU A 37 9.99 8.21 -28.73
C LEU A 37 10.83 9.06 -27.77
N ILE A 38 10.48 10.34 -27.66
CA ILE A 38 11.08 11.23 -26.66
C ILE A 38 10.53 10.81 -25.30
N LYS A 39 11.33 10.04 -24.55
CA LYS A 39 11.12 9.95 -23.10
C LYS A 39 11.42 11.33 -22.55
N PHE A 40 10.44 11.97 -21.94
CA PHE A 40 10.72 13.08 -21.03
C PHE A 40 11.43 12.47 -19.82
N GLU A 41 12.75 12.33 -19.93
CA GLU A 41 13.62 12.02 -18.80
C GLU A 41 13.54 13.16 -17.78
N SER A 42 13.89 12.88 -16.53
CA SER A 42 14.07 13.91 -15.50
C SER A 42 15.03 14.98 -16.07
N ASN A 43 14.54 16.21 -16.22
CA ASN A 43 15.36 17.28 -16.77
C ASN A 43 16.51 17.58 -15.80
N PRO A 44 17.73 17.84 -16.32
CA PRO A 44 18.85 18.16 -15.47
C PRO A 44 18.55 19.42 -14.64
N GLU A 45 19.04 19.43 -13.40
CA GLU A 45 18.80 20.51 -12.44
C GLU A 45 19.19 21.88 -13.00
N GLU A 46 20.29 21.96 -13.76
CA GLU A 46 20.76 23.18 -14.45
C GLU A 46 19.68 23.81 -15.35
N LYS A 47 18.84 23.00 -16.00
CA LYS A 47 17.76 23.50 -16.86
C LYS A 47 16.58 24.03 -16.04
N ILE A 48 16.32 23.42 -14.88
CA ILE A 48 15.31 23.93 -13.95
C ILE A 48 15.78 25.25 -13.35
N GLU A 49 17.06 25.36 -12.97
CA GLU A 49 17.64 26.62 -12.51
C GLU A 49 17.59 27.72 -13.58
N GLU A 50 17.91 27.39 -14.84
CA GLU A 50 17.79 28.31 -15.97
C GLU A 50 16.36 28.85 -16.11
N LEU A 51 15.36 27.98 -16.03
CA LEU A 51 13.95 28.36 -16.04
C LEU A 51 13.62 29.32 -14.87
N LEU A 52 14.09 29.02 -13.66
CA LEU A 52 13.84 29.86 -12.48
C LEU A 52 14.53 31.22 -12.61
N ASN A 53 15.76 31.26 -13.11
CA ASN A 53 16.51 32.49 -13.38
C ASN A 53 15.78 33.39 -14.39
N LEU A 54 15.21 32.81 -15.45
CA LEU A 54 14.40 33.56 -16.41
C LEU A 54 13.14 34.15 -15.75
N GLY A 55 12.50 33.41 -14.84
CA GLY A 55 11.37 33.91 -14.04
C GLY A 55 11.75 35.05 -13.10
N GLU A 56 12.89 34.93 -12.42
CA GLU A 56 13.46 35.97 -11.54
C GLU A 56 13.71 37.28 -12.31
N GLN A 57 14.35 37.18 -13.49
CA GLN A 57 14.61 38.32 -14.36
C GLN A 57 13.32 38.95 -14.90
N ALA A 58 12.33 38.14 -15.28
CA ALA A 58 11.07 38.65 -15.83
C ALA A 58 10.23 39.44 -14.80
N LEU A 59 10.37 39.12 -13.51
CA LEU A 59 9.60 39.76 -12.44
C LEU A 59 10.43 40.77 -11.62
N ASP A 60 11.73 40.90 -11.89
CA ASP A 60 12.69 41.63 -11.07
C ASP A 60 12.63 41.18 -9.59
N ILE A 61 12.78 39.88 -9.37
CA ILE A 61 12.76 39.25 -8.05
C ILE A 61 13.96 38.31 -7.85
N SER A 62 14.23 37.94 -6.59
CA SER A 62 15.19 36.89 -6.23
C SER A 62 14.51 35.87 -5.32
N LEU A 63 14.44 34.61 -5.73
CA LEU A 63 13.88 33.50 -4.96
C LEU A 63 14.94 32.96 -3.99
N LYS A 64 14.76 33.20 -2.70
CA LYS A 64 15.63 32.63 -1.67
C LYS A 64 15.69 31.09 -1.74
N ILE A 65 14.58 30.46 -2.10
CA ILE A 65 14.39 29.01 -2.10
C ILE A 65 14.65 28.36 -3.48
N LYS A 66 15.35 29.06 -4.39
CA LYS A 66 15.56 28.61 -5.77
C LYS A 66 16.19 27.21 -5.87
N ASN A 67 17.25 26.97 -5.11
CA ASN A 67 17.97 25.68 -5.13
C ASN A 67 17.07 24.55 -4.62
N GLU A 68 16.30 24.80 -3.55
CA GLU A 68 15.34 23.82 -3.00
C GLU A 68 14.23 23.50 -4.01
N ILE A 69 13.72 24.51 -4.74
CA ILE A 69 12.75 24.29 -5.81
C ILE A 69 13.37 23.44 -6.92
N SER A 70 14.61 23.73 -7.32
CA SER A 70 15.29 22.99 -8.39
C SER A 70 15.44 21.50 -8.03
N GLU A 71 16.00 21.23 -6.85
CA GLU A 71 16.21 19.88 -6.32
C GLU A 71 14.88 19.12 -6.16
N LYS A 72 13.88 19.74 -5.52
CA LYS A 72 12.60 19.08 -5.16
C LYS A 72 11.58 19.02 -6.28
N SER A 73 11.87 19.61 -7.45
CA SER A 73 11.03 19.48 -8.64
C SER A 73 11.32 18.21 -9.44
N GLU A 74 12.41 17.49 -9.12
CA GLU A 74 12.77 16.19 -9.70
C GLU A 74 12.79 16.18 -11.24
N GLY A 75 13.24 17.30 -11.81
CA GLY A 75 13.33 17.48 -13.26
C GLY A 75 12.00 17.83 -13.94
N SER A 76 10.93 18.12 -13.20
CA SER A 76 9.67 18.59 -13.77
C SER A 76 9.60 20.12 -13.83
N PHE A 77 9.66 20.69 -15.04
CA PHE A 77 9.46 22.12 -15.25
C PHE A 77 8.12 22.63 -14.69
N HIS A 78 7.06 21.84 -14.86
CA HIS A 78 5.73 22.23 -14.38
C HIS A 78 5.68 22.35 -12.86
N ILE A 79 6.29 21.40 -12.14
CA ILE A 79 6.36 21.43 -10.67
C ILE A 79 7.22 22.63 -10.22
N ALA A 80 8.36 22.86 -10.86
CA ALA A 80 9.22 24.01 -10.56
C ALA A 80 8.48 25.35 -10.72
N GLN A 81 7.75 25.52 -11.83
CA GLN A 81 6.93 26.70 -12.07
C GLN A 81 5.82 26.84 -11.04
N MET A 82 5.13 25.75 -10.71
CA MET A 82 4.06 25.76 -9.72
C MET A 82 4.58 26.20 -8.33
N LEU A 83 5.73 25.66 -7.90
CA LEU A 83 6.39 26.04 -6.64
C LEU A 83 6.83 27.49 -6.64
N ALA A 84 7.55 27.94 -7.68
CA ALA A 84 8.03 29.31 -7.79
C ALA A 84 6.88 30.33 -7.85
N HIS A 85 5.84 30.04 -8.63
CA HIS A 85 4.63 30.85 -8.70
C HIS A 85 3.95 30.96 -7.33
N ARG A 86 3.83 29.85 -6.60
CA ARG A 86 3.22 29.86 -5.27
C ARG A 86 4.05 30.64 -4.26
N ALA A 87 5.38 30.56 -4.33
CA ALA A 87 6.28 31.38 -3.52
C ALA A 87 6.04 32.89 -3.75
N CYS A 88 5.88 33.30 -5.02
CA CYS A 88 5.56 34.68 -5.38
C CYS A 88 4.22 35.12 -4.79
N ILE A 89 3.17 34.31 -4.95
CA ILE A 89 1.83 34.64 -4.44
C ILE A 89 1.82 34.80 -2.92
N LEU A 90 2.50 33.92 -2.18
CA LEU A 90 2.52 33.95 -0.72
C LEU A 90 3.21 35.21 -0.17
N ASP A 91 4.22 35.72 -0.87
CA ASP A 91 4.85 37.01 -0.56
C ASP A 91 4.15 38.20 -1.23
N SER A 92 2.95 38.01 -1.79
CA SER A 92 2.12 39.04 -2.45
C SER A 92 2.74 39.66 -3.72
N PHE A 93 3.60 38.91 -4.42
CA PHE A 93 4.15 39.28 -5.72
C PHE A 93 3.34 38.63 -6.84
N SER A 94 2.76 39.45 -7.73
CA SER A 94 2.04 38.97 -8.91
C SER A 94 2.34 39.76 -10.18
N ILE A 95 3.16 40.80 -10.08
CA ILE A 95 3.55 41.70 -11.16
C ILE A 95 5.05 42.01 -11.04
N GLN A 96 5.64 42.44 -12.16
CA GLN A 96 7.03 42.90 -12.21
C GLN A 96 7.27 44.05 -11.23
N GLN A 97 8.41 44.01 -10.54
CA GLN A 97 8.82 45.04 -9.59
C GLN A 97 9.69 46.10 -10.23
N ALA A 98 9.68 47.32 -9.68
CA ALA A 98 10.55 48.40 -10.16
C ALA A 98 12.02 48.24 -9.70
N GLN A 99 12.24 47.45 -8.65
CA GLN A 99 13.56 47.12 -8.10
C GLN A 99 13.59 45.66 -7.68
N THR A 100 14.75 45.03 -7.83
CA THR A 100 14.95 43.63 -7.47
C THR A 100 14.57 43.38 -6.02
N THR A 101 13.52 42.58 -5.80
CA THR A 101 13.00 42.29 -4.47
C THR A 101 13.15 40.81 -4.13
N GLU A 102 13.59 40.51 -2.91
CA GLU A 102 13.80 39.13 -2.46
C GLU A 102 12.49 38.51 -1.95
N ILE A 103 12.15 37.33 -2.45
CA ILE A 103 11.09 36.45 -1.93
C ILE A 103 11.67 35.65 -0.77
N LYS A 104 11.08 35.83 0.40
CA LYS A 104 11.57 35.34 1.71
C LYS A 104 10.80 34.14 2.22
N THR A 105 9.62 33.84 1.65
CA THR A 105 8.83 32.66 2.00
C THR A 105 9.70 31.39 1.95
N SER A 106 9.57 30.53 2.97
CA SER A 106 10.33 29.28 3.07
C SER A 106 9.73 28.18 2.19
N PHE A 107 10.57 27.22 1.79
CA PHE A 107 10.15 26.10 0.96
C PHE A 107 9.03 25.28 1.61
N GLU A 108 9.12 25.02 2.93
CA GLU A 108 8.10 24.27 3.67
C GLU A 108 6.73 24.96 3.65
N THR A 109 6.67 26.29 3.72
CA THR A 109 5.41 27.04 3.62
C THR A 109 4.82 26.93 2.21
N VAL A 110 5.65 27.03 1.17
CA VAL A 110 5.21 26.83 -0.23
C VAL A 110 4.70 25.41 -0.44
N LYS A 111 5.48 24.41 0.02
CA LYS A 111 5.16 23.00 -0.09
C LYS A 111 3.83 22.69 0.58
N GLY A 112 3.63 23.12 1.83
CA GLY A 112 2.36 22.93 2.55
C GLY A 112 1.18 23.51 1.77
N ALA A 113 1.31 24.76 1.29
CA ALA A 113 0.25 25.41 0.53
C ALA A 113 -0.08 24.72 -0.80
N ILE A 114 0.93 24.22 -1.52
CA ILE A 114 0.72 23.42 -2.74
C ILE A 114 0.04 22.10 -2.42
N ILE A 115 0.46 21.40 -1.36
CA ILE A 115 -0.17 20.12 -0.99
C ILE A 115 -1.63 20.32 -0.59
N ASP A 116 -1.95 21.39 0.14
CA ASP A 116 -3.33 21.75 0.47
C ASP A 116 -4.16 22.04 -0.79
N GLU A 117 -3.60 22.78 -1.75
CA GLU A 117 -4.24 23.08 -3.04
C GLU A 117 -4.49 21.80 -3.87
N LEU A 118 -3.47 20.95 -4.01
CA LEU A 118 -3.56 19.68 -4.74
C LEU A 118 -4.52 18.70 -4.06
N SER A 119 -4.61 18.73 -2.72
CA SER A 119 -5.54 17.90 -1.95
C SER A 119 -6.99 18.09 -2.36
N LEU A 120 -7.38 19.31 -2.76
CA LEU A 120 -8.74 19.61 -3.21
C LEU A 120 -9.17 18.80 -4.44
N SER A 121 -8.22 18.40 -5.29
CA SER A 121 -8.48 17.62 -6.50
C SER A 121 -8.12 16.13 -6.35
N PHE A 122 -7.09 15.82 -5.57
CA PHE A 122 -6.47 14.50 -5.55
C PHE A 122 -6.73 13.66 -4.31
N TYR A 123 -7.24 14.25 -3.22
CA TYR A 123 -7.52 13.48 -2.00
C TYR A 123 -8.51 12.36 -2.25
N ASP A 124 -9.65 12.67 -2.90
CA ASP A 124 -10.69 11.69 -3.14
C ASP A 124 -10.27 10.63 -4.16
N LEU A 125 -9.43 10.97 -5.16
CA LEU A 125 -8.86 10.01 -6.10
C LEU A 125 -7.86 9.07 -5.41
N ALA A 126 -6.94 9.60 -4.60
CA ALA A 126 -6.00 8.80 -3.83
C ALA A 126 -6.74 7.87 -2.85
N LYS A 127 -7.79 8.39 -2.20
CA LYS A 127 -8.65 7.61 -1.30
C LYS A 127 -9.35 6.50 -2.07
N LEU A 128 -9.98 6.82 -3.20
CA LEU A 128 -10.69 5.86 -4.05
C LEU A 128 -9.76 4.72 -4.49
N PHE A 129 -8.51 5.04 -4.88
CA PHE A 129 -7.51 4.02 -5.17
C PHE A 129 -7.21 3.16 -3.93
N CYS A 130 -6.88 3.78 -2.80
CA CYS A 130 -6.40 3.11 -1.60
C CYS A 130 -7.44 2.26 -0.86
N THR A 131 -8.74 2.57 -0.99
CA THR A 131 -9.81 1.80 -0.33
C THR A 131 -10.22 0.55 -1.09
N GLY A 132 -9.82 0.40 -2.36
CA GLY A 132 -10.39 -0.62 -3.24
C GLY A 132 -11.92 -0.47 -3.32
N GLN A 133 -12.64 -1.58 -3.43
CA GLN A 133 -14.12 -1.58 -3.42
C GLN A 133 -14.72 -1.04 -2.11
N ARG A 134 -14.07 -1.35 -0.97
CA ARG A 134 -14.43 -0.86 0.37
C ARG A 134 -13.32 -1.20 1.36
N VAL A 135 -13.22 -0.41 2.42
CA VAL A 135 -12.34 -0.71 3.56
C VAL A 135 -12.88 -1.93 4.29
N LYS A 136 -12.14 -3.05 4.23
CA LYS A 136 -12.52 -4.29 4.92
C LYS A 136 -11.97 -4.31 6.35
N LYS A 137 -12.75 -4.85 7.28
CA LYS A 137 -12.36 -4.95 8.69
C LYS A 137 -11.13 -5.86 8.83
N GLY A 138 -10.07 -5.34 9.43
CA GLY A 138 -8.82 -6.10 9.58
C GLY A 138 -7.99 -6.22 8.29
N SER A 139 -8.32 -5.49 7.22
CA SER A 139 -7.52 -5.45 6.00
C SER A 139 -6.10 -4.92 6.25
N ARG A 140 -5.12 -5.48 5.54
CA ARG A 140 -3.75 -4.94 5.46
C ARG A 140 -3.57 -3.83 4.41
N ALA A 141 -4.65 -3.18 3.98
CA ALA A 141 -4.63 -2.04 3.06
C ALA A 141 -3.78 -2.27 1.78
N PRO A 142 -4.00 -3.36 1.02
CA PRO A 142 -3.10 -3.73 -0.08
C PRO A 142 -2.99 -2.65 -1.17
N TYR A 143 -4.09 -1.99 -1.52
CA TYR A 143 -4.08 -0.89 -2.50
C TYR A 143 -3.30 0.33 -1.99
N LEU A 144 -3.45 0.67 -0.70
CA LEU A 144 -2.67 1.73 -0.06
C LEU A 144 -1.18 1.45 -0.17
N HIS A 145 -0.74 0.22 0.11
CA HIS A 145 0.68 -0.14 -0.01
C HIS A 145 1.22 0.03 -1.42
N VAL A 146 0.44 -0.38 -2.43
CA VAL A 146 0.85 -0.21 -3.82
C VAL A 146 1.07 1.28 -4.14
N LEU A 147 0.15 2.16 -3.75
CA LEU A 147 0.29 3.60 -4.02
C LEU A 147 1.40 4.26 -3.18
N ASN A 148 1.54 3.84 -1.92
CA ASN A 148 2.62 4.31 -1.05
C ASN A 148 4.00 3.91 -1.59
N TRP A 149 4.18 2.65 -2.00
CA TRP A 149 5.43 2.22 -2.61
C TRP A 149 5.72 2.98 -3.91
N LEU A 150 4.70 3.21 -4.75
CA LEU A 150 4.86 4.01 -5.96
C LEU A 150 5.34 5.43 -5.63
N SER A 151 4.82 6.04 -4.56
CA SER A 151 5.24 7.38 -4.13
C SER A 151 6.72 7.48 -3.73
N GLN A 152 7.37 6.34 -3.46
CA GLN A 152 8.79 6.24 -3.09
C GLN A 152 9.70 5.96 -4.30
N GLU A 153 9.14 5.53 -5.44
CA GLU A 153 9.90 5.28 -6.68
C GLU A 153 10.22 6.58 -7.40
N GLN A 154 11.35 6.68 -8.11
CA GLN A 154 11.74 7.90 -8.83
C GLN A 154 11.07 8.05 -10.20
N ASP A 155 10.76 6.93 -10.88
CA ASP A 155 10.33 6.92 -12.28
C ASP A 155 8.80 6.99 -12.47
N TRP A 156 8.07 7.45 -11.45
CA TRP A 156 6.59 7.55 -11.42
C TRP A 156 5.88 6.22 -11.74
N ALA A 157 6.61 5.12 -11.65
CA ALA A 157 6.17 3.80 -12.01
C ALA A 157 6.78 2.78 -11.05
N ILE A 158 6.05 1.71 -10.80
CA ILE A 158 6.48 0.62 -9.95
C ILE A 158 6.13 -0.72 -10.61
N ASN A 159 7.07 -1.66 -10.57
CA ASN A 159 6.76 -3.06 -10.76
C ASN A 159 6.31 -3.65 -9.41
N ILE A 160 5.03 -4.03 -9.32
CA ILE A 160 4.44 -4.47 -8.05
C ILE A 160 5.07 -5.78 -7.57
N ARG A 161 5.45 -6.69 -8.47
CA ARG A 161 6.10 -7.96 -8.10
C ARG A 161 7.52 -7.76 -7.57
N ASP A 162 8.26 -6.80 -8.13
CA ASP A 162 9.57 -6.43 -7.60
C ASP A 162 9.45 -5.75 -6.23
N ALA A 163 8.44 -4.88 -6.06
CA ALA A 163 8.11 -4.27 -4.77
C ALA A 163 7.73 -5.31 -3.70
N LEU A 164 6.96 -6.35 -4.06
CA LEU A 164 6.63 -7.46 -3.17
C LEU A 164 7.85 -8.26 -2.70
N SER A 165 8.88 -8.38 -3.55
CA SER A 165 10.13 -9.04 -3.19
C SER A 165 10.92 -8.25 -2.14
N ARG A 166 10.83 -6.92 -2.17
CA ARG A 166 11.41 -6.01 -1.16
C ARG A 166 10.57 -5.94 0.13
N ASN A 167 9.28 -6.25 0.05
CA ASN A 167 8.31 -6.12 1.15
C ASN A 167 7.62 -7.46 1.49
N PRO A 168 8.35 -8.46 2.04
CA PRO A 168 7.85 -9.82 2.20
C PRO A 168 6.60 -9.95 3.10
N ASN A 169 6.41 -9.07 4.08
CA ASN A 169 5.24 -9.07 4.97
C ASN A 169 3.92 -8.71 4.26
N HIS A 170 3.99 -8.11 3.06
CA HIS A 170 2.83 -7.73 2.26
C HIS A 170 2.58 -8.69 1.09
N LYS A 171 3.45 -9.71 0.91
CA LYS A 171 3.39 -10.64 -0.23
C LYS A 171 2.03 -11.27 -0.42
N GLN A 172 1.40 -11.74 0.66
CA GLN A 172 0.10 -12.39 0.58
C GLN A 172 -1.05 -11.40 0.37
N SER A 173 -1.04 -10.23 1.01
CA SER A 173 -2.14 -9.26 0.87
C SER A 173 -2.11 -8.55 -0.49
N VAL A 174 -0.96 -7.99 -0.87
CA VAL A 174 -0.80 -7.29 -2.15
C VAL A 174 -0.72 -8.27 -3.32
N GLY A 175 -0.08 -9.44 -3.15
CA GLY A 175 -0.05 -10.46 -4.20
C GLY A 175 -1.46 -10.92 -4.60
N GLN A 176 -2.38 -11.07 -3.64
CA GLN A 176 -3.76 -11.46 -3.92
C GLN A 176 -4.51 -10.49 -4.82
N ILE A 177 -4.32 -9.17 -4.68
CA ILE A 177 -5.03 -8.19 -5.52
C ILE A 177 -4.51 -8.20 -6.97
N ILE A 178 -3.28 -8.66 -7.18
CA ILE A 178 -2.67 -8.83 -8.51
C ILE A 178 -3.10 -10.17 -9.11
N ASP A 179 -2.83 -11.27 -8.41
CA ASP A 179 -3.04 -12.63 -8.94
C ASP A 179 -4.51 -12.95 -9.20
N ARG A 180 -5.44 -12.31 -8.46
CA ARG A 180 -6.89 -12.45 -8.68
C ARG A 180 -7.49 -11.37 -9.59
N GLY A 181 -6.67 -10.47 -10.14
CA GLY A 181 -7.14 -9.38 -11.01
C GLY A 181 -8.01 -8.34 -10.31
N HIS A 182 -8.00 -8.27 -8.97
CA HIS A 182 -8.80 -7.30 -8.24
C HIS A 182 -8.34 -5.86 -8.49
N LEU A 183 -7.04 -5.62 -8.65
CA LEU A 183 -6.51 -4.30 -8.98
C LEU A 183 -7.05 -3.80 -10.32
N ARG A 184 -6.96 -4.63 -11.37
CA ARG A 184 -7.55 -4.31 -12.68
C ARG A 184 -9.05 -4.10 -12.58
N GLY A 185 -9.76 -4.99 -11.89
CA GLY A 185 -11.20 -4.86 -11.69
C GLY A 185 -11.59 -3.56 -10.97
N HIS A 186 -10.78 -3.11 -10.01
CA HIS A 186 -10.97 -1.86 -9.29
C HIS A 186 -10.74 -0.63 -10.18
N LEU A 187 -9.68 -0.63 -10.99
CA LEU A 187 -9.41 0.46 -11.94
C LEU A 187 -10.53 0.57 -13.00
N ASN A 188 -10.92 -0.55 -13.61
CA ASN A 188 -11.99 -0.57 -14.61
C ASN A 188 -13.35 -0.12 -14.04
N ALA A 189 -13.60 -0.35 -12.75
CA ALA A 189 -14.84 0.07 -12.10
C ALA A 189 -14.88 1.57 -11.78
N ASN A 190 -13.74 2.27 -11.84
CA ASN A 190 -13.60 3.67 -11.45
C ASN A 190 -12.85 4.46 -12.54
N PRO A 191 -13.56 4.91 -13.59
CA PRO A 191 -12.96 5.61 -14.73
C PRO A 191 -12.13 6.85 -14.34
N ASP A 192 -12.50 7.54 -13.26
CA ASP A 192 -11.76 8.71 -12.75
C ASP A 192 -10.29 8.37 -12.39
N LEU A 193 -10.00 7.10 -12.07
CA LEU A 193 -8.63 6.64 -11.79
C LEU A 193 -7.82 6.41 -13.08
N GLU A 194 -8.47 6.14 -14.22
CA GLU A 194 -7.77 5.94 -15.51
C GLU A 194 -7.12 7.23 -16.02
N GLU A 195 -7.60 8.40 -15.57
CA GLU A 195 -7.00 9.70 -15.92
C GLU A 195 -5.64 9.93 -15.25
N ILE A 196 -5.41 9.31 -14.10
CA ILE A 196 -4.23 9.56 -13.26
C ILE A 196 -3.29 8.35 -13.16
N VAL A 197 -3.77 7.13 -13.42
CA VAL A 197 -3.02 5.89 -13.23
C VAL A 197 -3.23 4.93 -14.38
N TYR A 198 -2.14 4.33 -14.84
CA TYR A 198 -2.14 3.24 -15.81
C TYR A 198 -1.55 1.96 -15.19
N TYR A 199 -2.21 0.83 -15.44
CA TYR A 199 -1.76 -0.48 -15.00
C TYR A 199 -1.69 -1.48 -16.16
N ASP A 200 -0.60 -2.24 -16.24
CA ASP A 200 -0.44 -3.38 -17.14
C ASP A 200 -0.43 -4.70 -16.36
N ASP A 201 -1.33 -5.64 -16.70
CA ASP A 201 -1.47 -6.90 -15.98
C ASP A 201 -0.32 -7.87 -16.22
N VAL A 202 0.32 -7.79 -17.39
CA VAL A 202 1.33 -8.76 -17.83
C VAL A 202 2.66 -8.45 -17.16
N SER A 203 3.11 -7.20 -17.25
CA SER A 203 4.34 -6.74 -16.61
C SER A 203 4.14 -6.38 -15.13
N THR A 204 2.90 -6.29 -14.66
CA THR A 204 2.54 -5.84 -13.29
C THR A 204 3.09 -4.44 -12.98
N ILE A 205 3.18 -3.60 -14.01
CA ILE A 205 3.69 -2.23 -13.87
C ILE A 205 2.51 -1.29 -13.68
N LEU A 206 2.54 -0.54 -12.58
CA LEU A 206 1.65 0.58 -12.31
C LEU A 206 2.42 1.88 -12.53
N SER A 207 1.86 2.85 -13.24
CA SER A 207 2.47 4.17 -13.43
C SER A 207 1.45 5.29 -13.27
N ILE A 208 1.94 6.46 -12.86
CA ILE A 208 1.16 7.69 -12.80
C ILE A 208 1.27 8.47 -14.10
N GLU A 209 0.14 8.99 -14.56
CA GLU A 209 -0.01 9.74 -15.79
C GLU A 209 -0.02 11.27 -15.55
N ASP A 210 -0.44 11.74 -14.36
CA ASP A 210 -0.41 13.15 -13.98
C ASP A 210 0.77 13.48 -13.03
N PRO A 211 1.75 14.31 -13.46
CA PRO A 211 2.87 14.76 -12.61
C PRO A 211 2.45 15.42 -11.29
N LYS A 212 1.33 16.17 -11.28
CA LYS A 212 0.82 16.82 -10.07
C LYS A 212 0.26 15.80 -9.08
N PHE A 213 -0.38 14.74 -9.58
CA PHE A 213 -0.83 13.64 -8.73
C PHE A 213 0.36 12.88 -8.13
N TYR A 214 1.40 12.60 -8.92
CA TYR A 214 2.64 12.00 -8.41
C TYR A 214 3.28 12.88 -7.32
N TYR A 215 3.42 14.19 -7.58
CA TYR A 215 3.96 15.13 -6.59
C TYR A 215 3.12 15.17 -5.31
N TYR A 216 1.79 15.12 -5.43
CA TYR A 216 0.89 15.05 -4.28
C TYR A 216 1.16 13.82 -3.43
N ILE A 217 1.06 12.61 -3.99
CA ILE A 217 1.20 11.37 -3.21
C ILE A 217 2.61 11.18 -2.63
N LYS A 218 3.64 11.77 -3.26
CA LYS A 218 5.02 11.74 -2.76
C LYS A 218 5.21 12.58 -1.50
N ASN A 219 4.38 13.61 -1.33
CA ASN A 219 4.58 14.64 -0.30
C ASN A 219 3.49 14.66 0.77
N ILE A 220 2.45 13.84 0.67
CA ILE A 220 1.47 13.67 1.75
C ILE A 220 2.05 12.90 2.94
N SER A 221 1.47 13.15 4.12
CA SER A 221 1.70 12.27 5.28
C SER A 221 0.89 10.98 5.14
N TRP A 222 1.53 9.92 4.66
CA TRP A 222 0.89 8.60 4.49
C TRP A 222 0.26 8.06 5.77
N SER A 223 0.87 8.28 6.93
CA SER A 223 0.32 7.85 8.22
C SER A 223 -0.99 8.58 8.55
N ASN A 224 -1.05 9.90 8.35
CA ASN A 224 -2.28 10.66 8.57
C ASN A 224 -3.35 10.34 7.52
N PHE A 225 -2.93 10.18 6.26
CA PHE A 225 -3.81 9.81 5.15
C PHE A 225 -4.46 8.45 5.40
N ALA A 226 -3.67 7.42 5.74
CA ALA A 226 -4.13 6.08 6.06
C ALA A 226 -5.18 6.09 7.19
N ARG A 227 -4.90 6.83 8.28
CA ARG A 227 -5.82 6.98 9.40
C ARG A 227 -7.14 7.62 8.97
N ASN A 228 -7.08 8.70 8.18
CA ASN A 228 -8.27 9.41 7.72
C ASN A 228 -9.19 8.56 6.83
N ILE A 229 -8.63 7.57 6.12
CA ILE A 229 -9.41 6.65 5.28
C ILE A 229 -9.76 5.33 5.99
N GLY A 230 -9.43 5.18 7.28
CA GLY A 230 -9.85 4.06 8.12
C GLY A 230 -8.84 2.92 8.27
N PHE A 231 -7.57 3.12 7.91
CA PHE A 231 -6.50 2.16 8.15
C PHE A 231 -5.65 2.60 9.36
N PRO A 232 -5.62 1.83 10.47
CA PRO A 232 -4.94 2.22 11.71
C PRO A 232 -3.40 2.15 11.62
N SER A 233 -2.86 1.37 10.70
CA SER A 233 -1.41 1.27 10.51
C SER A 233 -1.09 0.89 9.08
N ILE A 234 0.05 1.40 8.60
CA ILE A 234 0.70 1.02 7.35
C ILE A 234 1.89 0.07 7.59
N GLU A 235 2.27 -0.18 8.85
CA GLU A 235 3.38 -1.06 9.19
C GLU A 235 2.88 -2.35 9.85
N PHE A 236 3.37 -3.48 9.35
CA PHE A 236 3.04 -4.81 9.88
C PHE A 236 4.31 -5.54 10.31
N LYS A 237 4.43 -5.76 11.63
CA LYS A 237 5.56 -6.46 12.25
C LYS A 237 5.58 -7.96 11.93
N PHE A 238 4.41 -8.55 11.74
CA PHE A 238 4.23 -9.99 11.52
C PHE A 238 3.94 -10.28 10.05
N LYS A 239 4.55 -11.33 9.53
CA LYS A 239 4.28 -11.82 8.18
C LYS A 239 2.85 -12.31 8.02
N TYR A 240 2.30 -12.97 9.05
CA TYR A 240 0.92 -13.44 9.07
C TYR A 240 0.12 -12.83 10.23
N ASP A 241 -1.17 -12.55 10.02
CA ASP A 241 -2.07 -12.13 11.08
C ASP A 241 -2.54 -13.34 11.90
N PHE A 242 -2.86 -14.43 11.21
CA PHE A 242 -3.26 -15.70 11.81
C PHE A 242 -2.45 -16.86 11.24
N ALA A 243 -2.08 -17.81 12.07
CA ALA A 243 -1.67 -19.14 11.63
C ALA A 243 -2.71 -20.17 12.03
N LEU A 244 -3.18 -20.96 11.07
CA LEU A 244 -4.10 -22.06 11.34
C LEU A 244 -3.32 -23.28 11.80
N SER A 245 -3.73 -23.86 12.93
CA SER A 245 -3.21 -25.13 13.44
C SER A 245 -4.38 -26.08 13.62
N PHE A 246 -4.36 -27.21 12.92
CA PHE A 246 -5.48 -28.14 12.84
C PHE A 246 -4.97 -29.57 12.59
N ALA A 247 -5.76 -30.57 12.99
CA ALA A 247 -5.52 -31.95 12.55
C ALA A 247 -6.12 -32.16 11.15
N GLY A 248 -5.54 -33.11 10.39
CA GLY A 248 -5.93 -33.34 9.00
C GLY A 248 -7.44 -33.58 8.78
N THR A 249 -8.15 -34.10 9.79
CA THR A 249 -9.59 -34.34 9.76
C THR A 249 -10.43 -33.06 9.77
N GLN A 250 -9.88 -31.92 10.20
CA GLN A 250 -10.57 -30.60 10.22
C GLN A 250 -10.17 -29.69 9.06
N ARG A 251 -9.56 -30.25 8.00
CA ARG A 251 -9.06 -29.48 6.85
C ARG A 251 -10.14 -28.64 6.17
N GLU A 252 -11.35 -29.17 6.01
CA GLU A 252 -12.43 -28.46 5.32
C GLU A 252 -12.76 -27.11 5.98
N LEU A 253 -12.85 -27.08 7.32
CA LEU A 253 -13.07 -25.84 8.06
C LEU A 253 -11.86 -24.91 7.97
N ALA A 254 -10.64 -25.43 8.05
CA ALA A 254 -9.42 -24.63 7.95
C ALA A 254 -9.29 -23.95 6.58
N GLU A 255 -9.58 -24.67 5.50
CA GLU A 255 -9.56 -24.13 4.14
C GLU A 255 -10.60 -23.03 3.95
N GLU A 256 -11.82 -23.23 4.46
CA GLU A 256 -12.88 -22.23 4.36
C GLU A 256 -12.56 -20.98 5.20
N LEU A 257 -12.01 -21.14 6.41
CA LEU A 257 -11.50 -20.03 7.21
C LEU A 257 -10.42 -19.25 6.47
N PHE A 258 -9.46 -19.95 5.85
CA PHE A 258 -8.42 -19.33 5.05
C PHE A 258 -9.00 -18.50 3.90
N LYS A 259 -9.99 -19.04 3.18
CA LYS A 259 -10.66 -18.33 2.07
C LYS A 259 -11.38 -17.08 2.54
N GLN A 260 -12.18 -17.17 3.59
CA GLN A 260 -12.96 -16.05 4.15
C GLN A 260 -12.06 -14.94 4.70
N LEU A 261 -11.02 -15.29 5.46
CA LEU A 261 -10.06 -14.33 5.99
C LEU A 261 -9.23 -13.67 4.88
N SER A 262 -8.75 -14.46 3.91
CA SER A 262 -8.04 -13.93 2.74
C SER A 262 -8.91 -12.96 1.93
N ALA A 263 -10.20 -13.25 1.77
CA ALA A 263 -11.13 -12.34 1.10
C ALA A 263 -11.25 -10.98 1.81
N ASN A 264 -11.00 -10.93 3.12
CA ASN A 264 -10.91 -9.72 3.93
C ASN A 264 -9.51 -9.07 3.94
N GLU A 265 -8.60 -9.50 3.06
CA GLU A 265 -7.22 -8.99 2.94
C GLU A 265 -6.41 -9.18 4.23
N ILE A 266 -6.80 -10.19 5.01
CA ILE A 266 -6.08 -10.67 6.19
C ILE A 266 -5.12 -11.75 5.73
N THR A 267 -3.88 -11.68 6.21
CA THR A 267 -2.87 -12.68 5.87
C THR A 267 -2.98 -13.86 6.82
N VAL A 268 -3.12 -15.05 6.24
CA VAL A 268 -3.32 -16.28 7.01
C VAL A 268 -2.35 -17.34 6.52
N PHE A 269 -1.60 -17.92 7.44
CA PHE A 269 -0.81 -19.10 7.14
C PHE A 269 -1.70 -20.35 7.08
N TYR A 270 -1.61 -21.06 5.95
CA TYR A 270 -2.27 -22.34 5.69
C TYR A 270 -1.26 -23.28 5.02
N ASP A 271 -1.07 -24.47 5.60
CA ASP A 271 -0.01 -25.43 5.25
C ASP A 271 -0.01 -25.85 3.77
N LEU A 272 -1.19 -26.06 3.18
CA LEU A 272 -1.34 -26.52 1.81
C LEU A 272 -0.84 -25.49 0.76
N ASN A 273 -0.98 -24.20 1.05
CA ASN A 273 -0.60 -23.14 0.11
C ASN A 273 0.91 -22.91 0.03
N GLU A 274 1.65 -23.38 1.03
CA GLU A 274 3.10 -23.26 1.09
C GLU A 274 3.80 -24.60 0.75
N GLN A 275 3.07 -25.59 0.20
CA GLN A 275 3.64 -26.88 -0.20
C GLN A 275 4.87 -26.73 -1.11
N HIS A 276 4.86 -25.77 -2.04
CA HIS A 276 5.99 -25.47 -2.93
C HIS A 276 7.27 -25.04 -2.18
N ARG A 277 7.16 -24.51 -0.96
CA ARG A 277 8.29 -24.12 -0.10
C ARG A 277 8.69 -25.19 0.89
N ILE A 278 7.76 -26.09 1.23
CA ILE A 278 7.98 -27.18 2.18
C ILE A 278 8.64 -28.39 1.49
N ILE A 279 8.65 -28.45 0.16
CA ILE A 279 9.37 -29.49 -0.60
C ILE A 279 10.87 -29.39 -0.28
N ALA A 280 11.44 -30.50 0.20
CA ALA A 280 12.85 -30.68 0.58
C ALA A 280 13.32 -30.04 1.90
N GLU A 281 12.43 -29.45 2.70
CA GLU A 281 12.73 -28.96 4.05
C GLU A 281 12.06 -29.80 5.15
N SER A 282 12.63 -29.76 6.37
CA SER A 282 11.95 -30.33 7.54
C SER A 282 10.71 -29.49 7.86
N VAL A 283 9.54 -30.10 7.73
CA VAL A 283 8.23 -29.48 8.04
C VAL A 283 8.25 -28.80 9.40
N GLU A 284 8.81 -29.44 10.43
CA GLU A 284 8.88 -28.85 11.77
C GLU A 284 9.79 -27.61 11.85
N SER A 285 10.89 -27.61 11.11
CA SER A 285 11.83 -26.48 11.07
C SER A 285 11.21 -25.25 10.39
N TYR A 286 10.38 -25.47 9.36
CA TYR A 286 9.68 -24.40 8.66
C TYR A 286 8.47 -23.86 9.45
N LEU A 287 7.72 -24.75 10.10
CA LEU A 287 6.52 -24.38 10.86
C LEU A 287 6.83 -23.69 12.19
N SER A 288 7.92 -24.06 12.86
CA SER A 288 8.28 -23.52 14.18
C SER A 288 8.36 -21.98 14.22
N PRO A 289 9.05 -21.27 13.30
CA PRO A 289 9.08 -19.81 13.30
C PRO A 289 7.71 -19.19 12.96
N ILE A 290 6.89 -19.85 12.15
CA ILE A 290 5.57 -19.33 11.77
C ILE A 290 4.65 -19.25 12.99
N TYR A 291 4.55 -20.34 13.75
CA TYR A 291 3.79 -20.36 15.00
C TYR A 291 4.53 -19.64 16.14
N GLY A 292 5.85 -19.44 15.99
CA GLY A 292 6.81 -19.00 17.02
C GLY A 292 7.16 -17.50 17.05
N SER A 293 7.05 -16.81 15.90
CA SER A 293 7.42 -15.39 15.80
C SER A 293 6.88 -14.68 14.56
N GLU A 294 6.54 -15.38 13.47
CA GLU A 294 6.10 -14.72 12.21
C GLU A 294 4.60 -14.44 12.15
N SER A 295 3.80 -15.06 13.02
CA SER A 295 2.34 -14.89 13.07
C SER A 295 1.91 -14.17 14.34
N ARG A 296 0.96 -13.26 14.23
CA ARG A 296 0.47 -12.53 15.40
C ARG A 296 -0.40 -13.39 16.32
N PHE A 297 -1.31 -14.16 15.74
CA PHE A 297 -2.20 -15.07 16.46
C PHE A 297 -2.08 -16.49 15.89
N VAL A 298 -2.27 -17.49 16.74
CA VAL A 298 -2.41 -18.90 16.33
C VAL A 298 -3.83 -19.34 16.60
N VAL A 299 -4.55 -19.77 15.57
CA VAL A 299 -5.91 -20.32 15.68
C VAL A 299 -5.78 -21.84 15.74
N ALA A 300 -6.08 -22.42 16.90
CA ALA A 300 -6.00 -23.85 17.12
C ALA A 300 -7.39 -24.49 17.02
N LEU A 301 -7.60 -25.32 16.00
CA LEU A 301 -8.81 -26.12 15.82
C LEU A 301 -8.69 -27.40 16.66
N LEU A 302 -9.24 -27.36 17.88
CA LEU A 302 -9.12 -28.43 18.87
C LEU A 302 -10.19 -29.49 18.66
N SER A 303 -9.78 -30.62 18.09
CA SER A 303 -10.55 -31.84 17.89
C SER A 303 -9.92 -33.01 18.66
N PRO A 304 -10.61 -34.16 18.78
CA PRO A 304 -10.03 -35.35 19.43
C PRO A 304 -8.73 -35.84 18.77
N ASP A 305 -8.60 -35.62 17.46
CA ASP A 305 -7.42 -35.99 16.67
C ASP A 305 -6.29 -34.95 16.76
N TYR A 306 -6.48 -33.85 17.48
CA TYR A 306 -5.50 -32.78 17.55
C TYR A 306 -4.22 -33.24 18.27
N PRO A 307 -3.03 -33.08 17.67
CA PRO A 307 -1.80 -33.58 18.27
C PRO A 307 -1.51 -32.94 19.64
N GLN A 308 -1.59 -33.73 20.72
CA GLN A 308 -1.28 -33.28 22.08
C GLN A 308 0.12 -32.65 22.19
N ARG A 309 1.11 -33.14 21.43
CA ARG A 309 2.47 -32.56 21.40
C ARG A 309 2.51 -31.12 20.92
N ILE A 310 1.68 -30.75 19.94
CA ILE A 310 1.60 -29.37 19.42
C ILE A 310 0.90 -28.50 20.44
N TRP A 311 -0.19 -29.01 21.02
CA TRP A 311 -0.91 -28.32 22.10
C TRP A 311 -0.02 -28.02 23.31
N CYS A 312 0.71 -29.02 23.83
CA CYS A 312 1.64 -28.86 24.94
C CYS A 312 2.74 -27.83 24.65
N LYS A 313 3.17 -27.67 23.39
CA LYS A 313 4.13 -26.61 22.99
C LYS A 313 3.51 -25.22 23.14
N PHE A 314 2.27 -25.03 22.72
CA PHE A 314 1.55 -23.76 22.88
C PHE A 314 1.27 -23.42 24.35
N GLU A 315 1.08 -24.43 25.18
CA GLU A 315 0.87 -24.25 26.62
C GLU A 315 2.12 -23.96 27.42
N SER A 316 3.30 -24.29 26.86
CA SER A 316 4.58 -24.09 27.52
C SER A 316 4.79 -22.63 27.94
N GLU A 317 5.37 -22.43 29.12
CA GLU A 317 5.69 -21.09 29.63
C GLU A 317 6.64 -20.33 28.69
N GLN A 318 7.47 -21.04 27.92
CA GLN A 318 8.33 -20.47 26.90
C GLN A 318 7.54 -19.83 25.75
N PHE A 319 6.44 -20.46 25.32
CA PHE A 319 5.57 -19.91 24.30
C PHE A 319 4.77 -18.72 24.83
N LYS A 320 4.19 -18.87 26.03
CA LYS A 320 3.42 -17.80 26.71
C LYS A 320 4.28 -16.57 27.05
N GLY A 321 5.53 -16.78 27.49
CA GLY A 321 6.48 -15.72 27.82
C GLY A 321 7.01 -14.97 26.59
N ARG A 322 7.02 -15.60 25.41
CA ARG A 322 7.53 -15.01 24.17
C ARG A 322 6.44 -14.31 23.34
N PHE A 323 5.20 -14.76 23.43
CA PHE A 323 4.05 -14.22 22.68
C PHE A 323 3.05 -13.40 23.51
N GLY A 324 3.09 -13.51 24.83
CA GLY A 324 2.07 -12.97 25.73
C GLY A 324 0.87 -13.92 25.91
N ASN A 325 0.17 -13.77 27.03
CA ASN A 325 -0.89 -14.69 27.49
C ASN A 325 -2.14 -14.78 26.58
N ASN A 326 -2.22 -14.06 25.45
CA ASN A 326 -3.43 -13.88 24.64
C ASN A 326 -3.26 -14.14 23.13
N SER A 327 -2.24 -14.90 22.73
CA SER A 327 -1.86 -15.06 21.31
C SER A 327 -2.38 -16.34 20.66
N VAL A 328 -2.94 -17.27 21.44
CA VAL A 328 -3.58 -18.50 20.95
C VAL A 328 -5.09 -18.36 21.07
N ILE A 329 -5.80 -18.62 19.98
CA ILE A 329 -7.26 -18.58 19.88
C ILE A 329 -7.76 -20.03 19.72
N PRO A 330 -8.30 -20.65 20.78
CA PRO A 330 -8.84 -21.99 20.69
C PRO A 330 -10.23 -21.99 20.02
N ILE A 331 -10.43 -22.95 19.11
CA ILE A 331 -11.72 -23.26 18.51
C ILE A 331 -12.05 -24.72 18.86
N TRP A 332 -13.01 -24.93 19.75
CA TRP A 332 -13.35 -26.26 20.27
C TRP A 332 -14.39 -26.95 19.42
N TYR A 333 -14.12 -28.21 19.08
CA TYR A 333 -15.16 -29.11 18.62
C TYR A 333 -16.00 -29.60 19.83
N PRO A 334 -17.33 -29.80 19.69
CA PRO A 334 -18.21 -30.23 20.78
C PRO A 334 -17.76 -31.51 21.49
N GLU A 335 -17.08 -32.39 20.76
CA GLU A 335 -16.49 -33.64 21.25
C GLU A 335 -15.30 -33.39 22.22
N CYS A 336 -14.87 -32.14 22.39
CA CYS A 336 -13.75 -31.69 23.21
C CYS A 336 -14.13 -30.55 24.18
N PHE A 337 -15.36 -30.55 24.74
CA PHE A 337 -15.71 -29.63 25.84
C PHE A 337 -14.75 -29.78 27.04
N PRO A 338 -14.51 -28.70 27.82
CA PRO A 338 -13.34 -28.55 28.67
C PRO A 338 -13.38 -29.56 29.82
N GLY A 339 -12.47 -30.51 29.72
CA GLY A 339 -12.16 -31.58 30.65
C GLY A 339 -10.95 -32.38 30.17
N PHE A 340 -10.71 -32.40 28.85
CA PHE A 340 -9.48 -32.91 28.23
C PHE A 340 -8.34 -31.88 28.14
N PHE A 341 -8.66 -30.58 28.18
CA PHE A 341 -7.71 -29.45 28.11
C PHE A 341 -7.94 -28.50 29.30
N ASP A 342 -7.63 -28.99 30.50
CA ASP A 342 -7.96 -28.39 31.81
C ASP A 342 -7.53 -26.92 31.98
N THR A 343 -6.54 -26.50 31.20
CA THR A 343 -5.88 -25.17 31.16
C THR A 343 -6.52 -24.15 30.20
N THR A 344 -7.51 -24.55 29.39
CA THR A 344 -8.24 -23.64 28.47
C THR A 344 -9.41 -22.92 29.12
N SER A 345 -9.82 -23.36 30.32
CA SER A 345 -10.97 -22.86 31.09
C SER A 345 -10.87 -21.38 31.51
N GLY A 346 -9.69 -20.76 31.39
CA GLY A 346 -9.46 -19.33 31.63
C GLY A 346 -9.34 -18.44 30.38
N VAL A 347 -9.43 -19.00 29.16
CA VAL A 347 -9.24 -18.26 27.89
C VAL A 347 -10.53 -18.30 27.07
N GLY A 348 -11.03 -17.14 26.63
CA GLY A 348 -12.18 -17.07 25.74
C GLY A 348 -11.86 -17.61 24.33
N GLY A 349 -12.70 -18.50 23.80
CA GLY A 349 -12.58 -19.07 22.46
C GLY A 349 -13.93 -19.28 21.81
N MET A 350 -13.97 -20.02 20.70
CA MET A 350 -15.20 -20.30 19.95
C MET A 350 -15.46 -21.81 19.90
N SER A 351 -16.73 -22.22 19.78
CA SER A 351 -17.08 -23.62 19.57
C SER A 351 -17.65 -23.83 18.18
N VAL A 352 -17.27 -24.95 17.55
CA VAL A 352 -17.85 -25.45 16.30
C VAL A 352 -19.21 -26.06 16.63
N ASP A 353 -20.18 -25.86 15.76
CA ASP A 353 -21.51 -26.44 15.86
C ASP A 353 -21.73 -27.40 14.68
N HIS A 354 -21.68 -28.71 14.94
CA HIS A 354 -21.87 -29.73 13.90
C HIS A 354 -23.25 -29.67 13.22
N SER A 355 -24.23 -28.97 13.80
CA SER A 355 -25.55 -28.79 13.19
C SER A 355 -25.57 -27.75 12.08
N LEU A 356 -24.56 -26.88 12.00
CA LEU A 356 -24.45 -25.83 10.99
C LEU A 356 -23.53 -26.23 9.83
N PRO A 357 -23.81 -25.80 8.60
CA PRO A 357 -22.88 -26.00 7.48
C PRO A 357 -21.52 -25.33 7.73
N ILE A 358 -20.43 -25.99 7.30
CA ILE A 358 -19.04 -25.48 7.45
C ILE A 358 -18.88 -24.03 6.96
N PRO A 359 -19.41 -23.62 5.78
CA PRO A 359 -19.27 -22.23 5.31
C PRO A 359 -19.89 -21.19 6.24
N GLU A 360 -21.02 -21.52 6.86
CA GLU A 360 -21.70 -20.60 7.77
C GLU A 360 -20.93 -20.45 9.08
N GLN A 361 -20.38 -21.54 9.60
CA GLN A 361 -19.53 -21.54 10.78
C GLN A 361 -18.23 -20.78 10.54
N ALA A 362 -17.56 -21.06 9.41
CA ALA A 362 -16.34 -20.38 9.01
C ALA A 362 -16.56 -18.88 8.87
N ARG A 363 -17.70 -18.45 8.31
CA ARG A 363 -18.07 -17.03 8.24
C ARG A 363 -18.14 -16.40 9.63
N LYS A 364 -18.89 -16.97 10.57
CA LYS A 364 -19.02 -16.45 11.95
C LYS A 364 -17.67 -16.36 12.68
N ILE A 365 -16.85 -17.41 12.53
CA ILE A 365 -15.49 -17.44 13.10
C ILE A 365 -14.62 -16.36 12.46
N SER A 366 -14.61 -16.26 11.12
CA SER A 366 -13.80 -15.28 10.40
C SER A 366 -14.18 -13.84 10.72
N GLU A 367 -15.47 -13.52 10.89
CA GLU A 367 -15.95 -12.19 11.31
C GLU A 367 -15.45 -11.83 12.72
N THR A 368 -15.43 -12.82 13.62
CA THR A 368 -14.92 -12.65 14.98
C THR A 368 -13.40 -12.44 14.99
N LEU A 369 -12.66 -13.25 14.23
CA LEU A 369 -11.21 -13.11 14.06
C LEU A 369 -10.84 -11.76 13.40
N ALA A 370 -11.56 -11.36 12.35
CA ALA A 370 -11.41 -10.06 11.71
C ALA A 370 -11.64 -8.91 12.69
N SER A 371 -12.61 -9.06 13.59
CA SER A 371 -12.87 -8.09 14.66
C SER A 371 -11.73 -8.02 15.67
N LYS A 372 -11.21 -9.18 16.08
CA LYS A 372 -10.07 -9.29 17.01
C LYS A 372 -8.83 -8.61 16.45
N ILE A 373 -8.46 -8.90 15.20
CA ILE A 373 -7.26 -8.30 14.59
C ILE A 373 -7.42 -6.80 14.37
N ALA A 374 -8.62 -6.33 13.97
CA ALA A 374 -8.89 -4.90 13.81
C ALA A 374 -8.72 -4.13 15.12
N GLU A 375 -9.32 -4.62 16.21
CA GLU A 375 -9.16 -4.02 17.55
C GLU A 375 -7.69 -4.03 17.98
N THR A 376 -7.00 -5.16 17.80
CA THR A 376 -5.61 -5.26 18.26
C THR A 376 -4.68 -4.31 17.49
N ARG A 377 -4.93 -4.06 16.21
CA ARG A 377 -4.19 -3.06 15.43
C ARG A 377 -4.46 -1.64 15.88
N PHE A 378 -5.71 -1.31 16.21
CA PHE A 378 -6.05 0.00 16.78
C PHE A 378 -5.33 0.23 18.13
N GLN A 379 -5.25 -0.80 18.97
CA GLN A 379 -4.52 -0.73 20.23
C GLN A 379 -3.00 -0.60 20.07
N ASP A 380 -2.39 -1.21 19.04
CA ASP A 380 -0.96 -1.02 18.74
C ASP A 380 -0.67 0.42 18.30
N GLU A 381 -1.56 1.00 17.51
CA GLU A 381 -1.45 2.39 17.06
C GLU A 381 -1.44 3.33 18.26
N LEU A 382 -2.36 3.18 19.21
CA LEU A 382 -2.42 4.00 20.43
C LEU A 382 -1.17 3.89 21.30
N LYS A 383 -0.47 2.74 21.26
CA LYS A 383 0.77 2.50 22.02
C LYS A 383 2.02 3.04 21.31
N THR A 384 1.92 3.33 20.02
CA THR A 384 3.04 3.90 19.26
C THR A 384 2.99 5.42 19.45
N PRO A 385 3.97 6.04 20.13
CA PRO A 385 3.94 7.49 20.33
C PRO A 385 3.94 8.19 18.97
N ALA A 386 3.07 9.19 18.82
CA ALA A 386 3.01 10.05 17.64
C ALA A 386 4.36 10.78 17.50
N GLY A 387 5.30 10.23 16.74
CA GLY A 387 6.61 10.86 16.52
C GLY A 387 7.80 9.96 16.18
N SER A 388 7.70 8.63 16.21
CA SER A 388 8.80 7.79 15.70
C SER A 388 8.67 7.57 14.19
N ALA A 389 9.10 8.57 13.40
CA ALA A 389 9.47 8.32 12.01
C ALA A 389 10.73 7.43 11.97
N PRO A 390 10.86 6.48 11.03
CA PRO A 390 12.05 5.65 10.95
C PRO A 390 13.25 6.48 10.48
N SER A 391 14.40 6.20 11.09
CA SER A 391 15.75 6.62 10.70
C SER A 391 16.15 6.13 9.33
#